data_AF-A0A2S2NMB4-F1
#
_entry.id   AF-A0A2S2NMB4-F1
#
_cell.length_a   1.000
_cell.length_b   1.000
_cell.length_c   1.000
_cell.angle_alpha   90.00
_cell.angle_beta   90.00
_cell.angle_gamma   90.00
#
_symmetry.space_group_name_H-M   'P 1'
#
loop_
_entity.id
_entity.type
_entity.pdbx_description
1 polymer ?
#
loop_
_entity_poly.entity_id
_entity_poly.type
_entity_poly.pdbx_seq_one_letter_code
_entity_poly.pdbx_strand_id
1 'polypeptide(L)'
;MTKWYLNRDPLLTTEHIVRNKRYDGWSHRDVMKLIHIHSDEPCRIMYIVYTLSGIEKVEKLFGSKMKDVCIENSDETFENKQMKFIYNFLNQVEGIKRMDVSSLRYEIELNRWGHEPEVIPREMQRNPIILTSLVMNLPLKTILENTFFFAKNRLFCNSSSGVGLWEYILRFNNTTLLKKSEIHPIESFIEYVKYSRTAINILKLQNNIMKKEENSVTELIDDKLKISIELQKAPDNEEVIIQSTVENEGELLSEETQTQNQNDQKCNSALSDKSTENQKSTVNLKKSKNISTKGEKEQSKHDQKSLAETSHQENQGEQQVQLVDSIHHLSTLNINTRQINPESTEETVEDVTQSKDNDVNQNQPSVLFLIKPLPKIVDKLTTFLSEDLLKKTCELLNPSGLHIMIVYDGRLGMKKKMCACSRMLSVHEAITLITLSLIYPEKLENKPTVYSLNSSPTTSKEVEIDYNQPLTFAYLESILFKTPDDGSDSVDSDEKVISEVYPQATFKWAREHKKKFDVFVFMGTNKMNLRLFKKIIKGYQTHFKNPVKVIIFCLNGKHHEQINLGRGNTLFIIGFDKNVGKLINSFIKGYF
;
A
#
# COMPACT_ATOMS: atom_id res chain seq x y z
N MET A 1 -0.51 19.10 19.07
CA MET A 1 -1.88 18.68 18.71
C MET A 1 -2.84 19.86 18.61
N THR A 2 -2.98 20.74 19.61
CA THR A 2 -3.88 21.92 19.53
C THR A 2 -3.63 22.78 18.27
N LYS A 3 -2.37 23.12 17.99
CA LYS A 3 -1.98 23.84 16.77
C LYS A 3 -2.41 23.15 15.46
N TRP A 4 -2.55 21.82 15.44
CA TRP A 4 -2.99 21.11 14.23
C TRP A 4 -4.44 21.44 13.87
N TYR A 5 -5.31 21.59 14.86
CA TYR A 5 -6.71 21.99 14.66
C TYR A 5 -6.88 23.50 14.49
N LEU A 6 -6.13 24.30 15.28
CA LEU A 6 -6.30 25.76 15.34
C LEU A 6 -5.40 26.56 14.38
N ASN A 7 -4.53 25.94 13.58
CA ASN A 7 -3.73 26.70 12.59
C ASN A 7 -4.13 26.38 11.15
N ARG A 8 -5.14 25.54 10.94
CA ARG A 8 -5.63 25.14 9.63
C ARG A 8 -6.90 25.89 9.27
N ASP A 9 -7.21 25.89 7.99
CA ASP A 9 -8.50 26.37 7.50
C ASP A 9 -9.65 25.59 8.17
N PRO A 10 -10.66 26.27 8.75
CA PRO A 10 -11.78 25.62 9.43
C PRO A 10 -12.61 24.68 8.55
N LEU A 11 -12.82 25.01 7.28
CA LEU A 11 -13.59 24.16 6.35
C LEU A 11 -12.83 22.89 6.03
N LEU A 12 -11.55 23.00 5.62
CA LEU A 12 -10.71 21.84 5.38
C LEU A 12 -10.56 20.95 6.62
N THR A 13 -10.50 21.55 7.81
CA THR A 13 -10.45 20.81 9.08
C THR A 13 -11.75 20.03 9.31
N THR A 14 -12.90 20.65 9.04
CA THR A 14 -14.21 20.00 9.15
C THR A 14 -14.33 18.82 8.18
N GLU A 15 -13.94 18.99 6.92
CA GLU A 15 -13.89 17.91 5.93
C GLU A 15 -13.02 16.74 6.42
N HIS A 16 -11.82 17.04 6.94
CA HIS A 16 -10.92 16.00 7.45
C HIS A 16 -11.54 15.23 8.62
N ILE A 17 -12.21 15.92 9.54
CA ILE A 17 -12.88 15.30 10.71
C ILE A 17 -13.99 14.35 10.26
N VAL A 18 -14.79 14.77 9.29
CA VAL A 18 -15.92 13.96 8.78
C VAL A 18 -15.41 12.74 8.02
N ARG A 19 -14.41 12.91 7.14
CA ARG A 19 -13.83 11.82 6.34
C ARG A 19 -13.07 10.81 7.20
N ASN A 20 -12.28 11.29 8.16
CA ASN A 20 -11.37 10.46 8.96
C ASN A 20 -11.85 10.30 10.41
N LYS A 21 -13.03 9.71 10.60
CA LYS A 21 -13.66 9.60 11.93
C LYS A 21 -12.76 8.93 12.97
N ARG A 22 -11.93 7.96 12.55
CA ARG A 22 -11.02 7.21 13.42
C ARG A 22 -9.74 6.80 12.68
N TYR A 23 -8.62 6.77 13.40
CA TYR A 23 -7.36 6.20 12.97
C TYR A 23 -6.68 5.48 14.13
N ASP A 24 -6.30 4.21 13.91
CA ASP A 24 -5.61 3.38 14.92
C ASP A 24 -6.29 3.38 16.31
N GLY A 25 -7.62 3.27 16.32
CA GLY A 25 -8.44 3.29 17.54
C GLY A 25 -8.77 4.68 18.09
N TRP A 26 -8.06 5.73 17.68
CA TRP A 26 -8.29 7.10 18.12
C TRP A 26 -9.33 7.81 17.24
N SER A 27 -10.29 8.50 17.85
CA SER A 27 -11.16 9.43 17.15
C SER A 27 -10.75 10.88 17.37
N HIS A 28 -11.18 11.79 16.48
CA HIS A 28 -11.01 13.23 16.69
C HIS A 28 -11.62 13.68 18.03
N ARG A 29 -12.73 13.07 18.47
CA ARG A 29 -13.38 13.32 19.76
C ARG A 29 -12.45 13.01 20.93
N ASP A 30 -11.76 11.88 20.89
CA ASP A 30 -10.84 11.45 21.95
C ASP A 30 -9.66 12.42 22.06
N VAL A 31 -9.07 12.78 20.91
CA VAL A 31 -7.95 13.71 20.84
C VAL A 31 -8.35 15.10 21.34
N MET A 32 -9.51 15.63 20.92
CA MET A 32 -10.00 16.95 21.32
C MET A 32 -10.29 17.03 22.83
N LYS A 33 -10.87 15.98 23.41
CA LYS A 33 -11.08 15.88 24.86
C LYS A 33 -9.76 15.88 25.63
N LEU A 34 -8.78 15.08 25.17
CA LEU A 34 -7.49 14.93 25.82
C LEU A 34 -6.69 16.24 25.86
N ILE A 35 -6.75 17.04 24.78
CA ILE A 35 -6.00 18.30 24.69
C ILE A 35 -6.77 19.52 25.20
N HIS A 36 -7.99 19.31 25.71
CA HIS A 36 -8.91 20.38 26.15
C HIS A 36 -9.03 21.51 25.12
N ILE A 37 -9.32 21.14 23.87
CA ILE A 37 -9.38 22.12 22.78
C ILE A 37 -10.44 23.18 23.04
N HIS A 38 -10.08 24.45 22.84
CA HIS A 38 -10.97 25.60 22.89
C HIS A 38 -10.59 26.59 21.80
N SER A 39 -11.54 27.41 21.38
CA SER A 39 -11.38 28.46 20.39
C SER A 39 -12.45 29.51 20.60
N ASP A 40 -12.12 30.78 20.38
CA ASP A 40 -13.10 31.87 20.40
C ASP A 40 -13.66 32.16 18.98
N GLU A 41 -13.01 31.62 17.94
CA GLU A 41 -13.44 31.76 16.55
C GLU A 41 -14.69 30.90 16.25
N PRO A 42 -15.80 31.49 15.77
CA PRO A 42 -17.07 30.78 15.54
C PRO A 42 -16.98 29.56 14.63
N CYS A 43 -16.24 29.65 13.52
CA CYS A 43 -16.05 28.56 12.56
C CYS A 43 -15.44 27.31 13.22
N ARG A 44 -14.50 27.52 14.15
CA ARG A 44 -13.80 26.44 14.83
C ARG A 44 -14.61 25.86 15.97
N ILE A 45 -15.31 26.72 16.72
CA ILE A 45 -16.28 26.30 17.73
C ILE A 45 -17.27 25.32 17.09
N MET A 46 -17.72 25.59 15.86
CA MET A 46 -18.67 24.73 15.17
C MET A 46 -18.19 23.29 14.99
N TYR A 47 -17.01 23.09 14.37
CA TYR A 47 -16.51 21.71 14.17
C TYR A 47 -16.11 21.05 15.50
N ILE A 48 -15.65 21.82 16.49
CA ILE A 48 -15.35 21.30 17.85
C ILE A 48 -16.64 20.77 18.48
N VAL A 49 -17.71 21.56 18.47
CA VAL A 49 -19.02 21.16 18.99
C VAL A 49 -19.57 19.97 18.22
N TYR A 50 -19.50 19.98 16.89
CA TYR A 50 -19.91 18.84 16.06
C TYR A 50 -19.19 17.55 16.48
N THR A 51 -17.87 17.62 16.64
CA THR A 51 -17.03 16.45 16.98
C THR A 51 -17.32 15.92 18.39
N LEU A 52 -17.55 16.83 19.35
CA LEU A 52 -17.72 16.46 20.76
C LEU A 52 -19.17 16.06 21.10
N SER A 53 -20.13 16.72 20.48
CA SER A 53 -21.55 16.73 20.86
C SER A 53 -22.53 16.41 19.73
N GLY A 54 -22.08 16.31 18.47
CA GLY A 54 -22.93 15.98 17.33
C GLY A 54 -23.69 17.17 16.72
N ILE A 55 -24.43 16.88 15.64
CA ILE A 55 -25.09 17.90 14.81
C ILE A 55 -26.23 18.62 15.52
N GLU A 56 -26.99 17.94 16.38
CA GLU A 56 -28.11 18.55 17.12
C GLU A 56 -27.65 19.73 17.98
N LYS A 57 -26.46 19.62 18.58
CA LYS A 57 -25.88 20.70 19.37
C LYS A 57 -25.41 21.86 18.50
N VAL A 58 -24.92 21.58 17.29
CA VAL A 58 -24.56 22.59 16.30
C VAL A 58 -25.81 23.34 15.83
N GLU A 59 -26.89 22.63 15.47
CA GLU A 59 -28.17 23.24 15.08
C GLU A 59 -28.75 24.12 16.19
N LYS A 60 -28.67 23.68 17.46
CA LYS A 60 -29.14 24.49 18.59
C LYS A 60 -28.34 25.79 18.78
N LEU A 61 -27.02 25.76 18.55
CA LEU A 61 -26.16 26.93 18.77
C LEU A 61 -26.10 27.88 17.57
N PHE A 62 -26.16 27.33 16.36
CA PHE A 62 -25.91 28.08 15.13
C PHE A 62 -27.12 28.11 14.17
N GLY A 63 -28.09 27.21 14.31
CA GLY A 63 -29.16 27.01 13.33
C GLY A 63 -30.03 28.25 13.10
N SER A 64 -30.37 29.02 14.15
CA SER A 64 -31.16 30.25 14.00
C SER A 64 -30.41 31.34 13.22
N LYS A 65 -29.07 31.37 13.29
CA LYS A 65 -28.25 32.32 12.52
C LYS A 65 -28.05 31.89 11.06
N MET A 66 -28.27 30.62 10.76
CA MET A 66 -27.93 30.02 9.46
C MET A 66 -29.13 29.76 8.56
N LYS A 67 -30.34 29.63 9.09
CA LYS A 67 -31.54 29.28 8.31
C LYS A 67 -32.06 30.39 7.38
N ASP A 68 -31.79 31.66 7.68
CA ASP A 68 -32.49 32.78 7.03
C ASP A 68 -31.66 33.56 6.00
N VAL A 69 -30.45 33.11 5.66
CA VAL A 69 -29.53 33.97 4.90
C VAL A 69 -29.14 33.33 3.57
N CYS A 70 -29.72 33.83 2.49
CA CYS A 70 -29.30 33.52 1.12
C CYS A 70 -27.78 33.71 0.97
N ILE A 71 -27.11 32.75 0.34
CA ILE A 71 -25.64 32.74 0.16
C ILE A 71 -25.15 33.94 -0.67
N GLU A 72 -26.05 34.59 -1.40
CA GLU A 72 -25.74 35.64 -2.37
C GLU A 72 -25.71 37.07 -1.82
N ASN A 73 -25.89 37.28 -0.51
CA ASN A 73 -25.75 38.63 0.06
C ASN A 73 -24.29 39.11 -0.07
N SER A 74 -24.06 40.08 -0.95
CA SER A 74 -22.75 40.69 -1.21
C SER A 74 -22.12 41.26 0.07
N ASP A 75 -22.95 41.71 0.99
CA ASP A 75 -22.55 42.48 2.18
C ASP A 75 -22.14 41.59 3.36
N GLU A 76 -22.21 40.27 3.20
CA GLU A 76 -21.84 39.34 4.26
C GLU A 76 -20.31 39.18 4.39
N THR A 77 -19.83 39.29 5.64
CA THR A 77 -18.43 39.08 6.00
C THR A 77 -17.94 37.69 5.58
N PHE A 78 -16.67 37.58 5.17
CA PHE A 78 -16.05 36.30 4.80
C PHE A 78 -16.23 35.21 5.87
N GLU A 79 -16.08 35.55 7.15
CA GLU A 79 -16.24 34.62 8.27
C GLU A 79 -17.65 34.01 8.31
N ASN A 80 -18.70 34.82 8.16
CA ASN A 80 -20.08 34.32 8.11
C ASN A 80 -20.32 33.42 6.90
N LYS A 81 -19.76 33.75 5.73
CA LYS A 81 -19.82 32.87 4.55
C LYS A 81 -19.18 31.51 4.83
N GLN A 82 -17.96 31.50 5.38
CA GLN A 82 -17.28 30.26 5.76
C GLN A 82 -18.07 29.46 6.79
N MET A 83 -18.64 30.14 7.79
CA MET A 83 -19.45 29.53 8.84
C MET A 83 -20.70 28.84 8.26
N LYS A 84 -21.37 29.46 7.27
CA LYS A 84 -22.47 28.85 6.52
C LYS A 84 -22.05 27.65 5.70
N PHE A 85 -20.90 27.73 5.01
CA PHE A 85 -20.40 26.60 4.24
C PHE A 85 -20.15 25.39 5.13
N ILE A 86 -19.51 25.58 6.29
CA ILE A 86 -19.28 24.51 7.27
C ILE A 86 -20.61 23.95 7.78
N TYR A 87 -21.55 24.81 8.16
CA TYR A 87 -22.87 24.40 8.65
C TYR A 87 -23.65 23.59 7.60
N ASN A 88 -23.70 24.07 6.36
CA ASN A 88 -24.37 23.40 5.26
C ASN A 88 -23.69 22.07 4.92
N PHE A 89 -22.36 22.03 4.86
CA PHE A 89 -21.61 20.79 4.66
C PHE A 89 -21.95 19.74 5.72
N LEU A 90 -21.91 20.12 7.01
CA LEU A 90 -22.24 19.22 8.11
C LEU A 90 -23.68 18.71 8.04
N ASN A 91 -24.65 19.58 7.72
CA ASN A 91 -26.04 19.17 7.55
C ASN A 91 -26.22 18.22 6.38
N GLN A 92 -25.53 18.45 5.27
CA GLN A 92 -25.61 17.55 4.13
C GLN A 92 -25.02 16.18 4.47
N VAL A 93 -23.84 16.15 5.10
CA VAL A 93 -23.18 14.92 5.59
C VAL A 93 -24.13 14.11 6.49
N GLU A 94 -24.79 14.77 7.42
CA GLU A 94 -25.73 14.14 8.34
C GLU A 94 -27.03 13.73 7.63
N GLY A 95 -27.46 14.52 6.65
CA GLY A 95 -28.59 14.22 5.76
C GLY A 95 -28.40 12.93 4.98
N ILE A 96 -27.17 12.59 4.55
CA ILE A 96 -26.89 11.33 3.83
C ILE A 96 -27.34 10.11 4.64
N LYS A 97 -27.25 10.15 5.98
CA LYS A 97 -27.68 9.03 6.84
C LYS A 97 -29.19 8.75 6.75
N ARG A 98 -29.96 9.75 6.32
CA ARG A 98 -31.43 9.69 6.19
C ARG A 98 -31.89 9.50 4.74
N MET A 99 -30.99 9.60 3.77
CA MET A 99 -31.32 9.41 2.35
C MET A 99 -31.63 7.95 2.03
N ASP A 100 -32.57 7.73 1.14
CA ASP A 100 -32.73 6.42 0.49
C ASP A 100 -31.66 6.21 -0.60
N VAL A 101 -31.62 4.98 -1.13
CA VAL A 101 -30.63 4.55 -2.13
C VAL A 101 -30.73 5.37 -3.44
N SER A 102 -31.94 5.71 -3.89
CA SER A 102 -32.16 6.46 -5.14
C SER A 102 -31.72 7.90 -4.98
N SER A 103 -32.08 8.53 -3.86
CA SER A 103 -31.66 9.90 -3.54
C SER A 103 -30.14 10.01 -3.43
N LEU A 104 -29.50 9.10 -2.69
CA LEU A 104 -28.03 9.11 -2.57
C LEU A 104 -27.33 8.84 -3.90
N ARG A 105 -27.86 7.93 -4.73
CA ARG A 105 -27.33 7.69 -6.07
C ARG A 105 -27.34 8.97 -6.91
N TYR A 106 -28.46 9.69 -6.91
CA TYR A 106 -28.61 10.95 -7.65
C TYR A 106 -27.58 12.00 -7.18
N GLU A 107 -27.39 12.13 -5.87
CA GLU A 107 -26.41 13.06 -5.30
C GLU A 107 -24.95 12.69 -5.65
N ILE A 108 -24.63 11.40 -5.82
CA ILE A 108 -23.32 10.94 -6.31
C ILE A 108 -23.15 11.30 -7.78
N GLU A 109 -24.17 11.10 -8.62
CA GLU A 109 -24.17 11.44 -10.05
C GLU A 109 -24.01 12.95 -10.29
N LEU A 110 -24.51 13.78 -9.37
CA LEU A 110 -24.27 15.23 -9.34
C LEU A 110 -22.87 15.64 -8.84
N ASN A 111 -21.97 14.68 -8.59
CA ASN A 111 -20.62 14.89 -8.06
C ASN A 111 -20.56 15.60 -6.70
N ARG A 112 -21.63 15.60 -5.90
CA ARG A 112 -21.61 16.17 -4.54
C ARG A 112 -20.84 15.28 -3.57
N TRP A 113 -21.01 13.97 -3.68
CA TRP A 113 -20.33 12.97 -2.82
C TRP A 113 -19.43 12.01 -3.59
N GLY A 114 -19.43 12.11 -4.92
CA GLY A 114 -18.65 11.24 -5.80
C GLY A 114 -17.14 11.30 -5.58
N HIS A 115 -16.63 12.35 -4.92
CA HIS A 115 -15.20 12.50 -4.61
C HIS A 115 -14.83 12.07 -3.18
N GLU A 116 -15.82 11.75 -2.33
CA GLU A 116 -15.63 11.54 -0.88
C GLU A 116 -16.42 10.32 -0.38
N PRO A 117 -16.07 9.10 -0.83
CA PRO A 117 -16.80 7.89 -0.46
C PRO A 117 -16.79 7.65 1.07
N GLU A 118 -15.81 8.17 1.81
CA GLU A 118 -15.65 8.02 3.26
C GLU A 118 -16.80 8.65 4.07
N VAL A 119 -17.49 9.64 3.50
CA VAL A 119 -18.62 10.32 4.13
C VAL A 119 -19.87 9.43 4.12
N ILE A 120 -19.99 8.56 3.11
CA ILE A 120 -21.17 7.72 2.90
C ILE A 120 -21.30 6.69 4.04
N PRO A 121 -22.49 6.52 4.64
CA PRO A 121 -22.76 5.52 5.66
C PRO A 121 -22.31 4.12 5.24
N ARG A 122 -21.75 3.37 6.18
CA ARG A 122 -21.18 2.03 5.92
C ARG A 122 -22.24 1.05 5.42
N GLU A 123 -23.49 1.24 5.83
CA GLU A 123 -24.66 0.47 5.42
C GLU A 123 -24.94 0.68 3.93
N MET A 124 -24.87 1.93 3.47
CA MET A 124 -25.05 2.32 2.07
C MET A 124 -23.89 1.88 1.19
N GLN A 125 -22.66 1.87 1.71
CA GLN A 125 -21.47 1.36 1.02
C GLN A 125 -21.51 -0.16 0.75
N ARG A 126 -22.50 -0.90 1.24
CA ARG A 126 -22.74 -2.30 0.88
C ARG A 126 -23.75 -2.46 -0.25
N ASN A 127 -24.45 -1.39 -0.60
CA ASN A 127 -25.46 -1.43 -1.65
C ASN A 127 -24.76 -1.40 -3.03
N PRO A 128 -24.96 -2.42 -3.89
CA PRO A 128 -24.29 -2.49 -5.19
C PRO A 128 -24.68 -1.33 -6.12
N ILE A 129 -25.86 -0.73 -5.99
CA ILE A 129 -26.30 0.43 -6.79
C ILE A 129 -25.44 1.64 -6.43
N ILE A 130 -25.27 1.91 -5.13
CA ILE A 130 -24.42 3.01 -4.63
C ILE A 130 -22.96 2.79 -5.04
N LEU A 131 -22.44 1.58 -4.85
CA LEU A 131 -21.06 1.26 -5.24
C LEU A 131 -20.83 1.38 -6.75
N THR A 132 -21.79 0.97 -7.57
CA THR A 132 -21.72 1.14 -9.03
C THR A 132 -21.73 2.63 -9.39
N SER A 133 -22.62 3.42 -8.79
CA SER A 133 -22.66 4.87 -8.99
C SER A 133 -21.34 5.55 -8.57
N LEU A 134 -20.72 5.11 -7.47
CA LEU A 134 -19.38 5.55 -7.07
C LEU A 134 -18.33 5.22 -8.14
N VAL A 135 -18.27 3.98 -8.64
CA VAL A 135 -17.35 3.60 -9.72
C VAL A 135 -17.59 4.44 -10.98
N MET A 136 -18.83 4.79 -11.29
CA MET A 136 -19.18 5.61 -12.44
C MET A 136 -18.77 7.08 -12.33
N ASN A 137 -18.48 7.60 -11.14
CA ASN A 137 -18.20 9.03 -10.93
C ASN A 137 -16.84 9.33 -10.26
N LEU A 138 -16.25 8.38 -9.55
CA LEU A 138 -14.94 8.56 -8.90
C LEU A 138 -13.79 8.74 -9.91
N PRO A 139 -12.70 9.44 -9.56
CA PRO A 139 -11.47 9.45 -10.38
C PRO A 139 -10.88 8.04 -10.56
N LEU A 140 -10.30 7.73 -11.73
CA LEU A 140 -9.76 6.39 -12.01
C LEU A 140 -8.69 5.93 -11.01
N LYS A 141 -7.82 6.83 -10.56
CA LYS A 141 -6.84 6.54 -9.50
C LYS A 141 -7.51 6.11 -8.21
N THR A 142 -8.53 6.84 -7.78
CA THR A 142 -9.31 6.52 -6.58
C THR A 142 -10.04 5.19 -6.73
N ILE A 143 -10.60 4.90 -7.91
CA ILE A 143 -11.24 3.61 -8.21
C ILE A 143 -10.23 2.47 -8.07
N LEU A 144 -9.04 2.63 -8.68
CA LEU A 144 -7.98 1.62 -8.67
C LEU A 144 -7.49 1.34 -7.24
N GLU A 145 -7.17 2.37 -6.47
CA GLU A 145 -6.69 2.25 -5.08
C GLU A 145 -7.72 1.60 -4.14
N ASN A 146 -9.02 1.70 -4.49
CA ASN A 146 -10.14 1.13 -3.77
C ASN A 146 -10.66 -0.19 -4.36
N THR A 147 -9.94 -0.83 -5.29
CA THR A 147 -10.32 -2.13 -5.87
C THR A 147 -10.73 -3.14 -4.79
N PHE A 148 -9.87 -3.32 -3.79
CA PHE A 148 -10.14 -4.27 -2.71
C PHE A 148 -11.34 -3.87 -1.84
N PHE A 149 -11.58 -2.56 -1.66
CA PHE A 149 -12.77 -2.07 -0.95
C PHE A 149 -14.05 -2.45 -1.71
N PHE A 150 -14.10 -2.25 -3.02
CA PHE A 150 -15.24 -2.66 -3.85
C PHE A 150 -15.44 -4.17 -3.83
N ALA A 151 -14.36 -4.96 -3.92
CA ALA A 151 -14.42 -6.41 -3.82
C ALA A 151 -14.96 -6.87 -2.45
N LYS A 152 -14.45 -6.30 -1.35
CA LYS A 152 -14.89 -6.60 0.01
C LYS A 152 -16.37 -6.29 0.25
N ASN A 153 -16.89 -5.26 -0.43
CA ASN A 153 -18.32 -4.92 -0.40
C ASN A 153 -19.11 -5.58 -1.54
N ARG A 154 -18.58 -6.65 -2.15
CA ARG A 154 -19.28 -7.54 -3.10
C ARG A 154 -19.71 -6.89 -4.41
N LEU A 155 -19.11 -5.77 -4.82
CA LEU A 155 -19.42 -5.14 -6.10
C LEU A 155 -19.17 -6.08 -7.29
N PHE A 156 -18.16 -6.95 -7.18
CA PHE A 156 -17.72 -7.82 -8.27
C PHE A 156 -18.31 -9.23 -8.22
N CYS A 157 -19.19 -9.54 -7.27
CA CYS A 157 -19.71 -10.90 -7.10
C CYS A 157 -20.79 -11.27 -8.13
N ASN A 158 -20.70 -12.51 -8.66
CA ASN A 158 -21.57 -13.10 -9.69
C ASN A 158 -23.06 -13.21 -9.32
N SER A 159 -23.44 -13.00 -8.05
CA SER A 159 -24.84 -13.04 -7.63
C SER A 159 -25.62 -11.78 -8.02
N SER A 160 -24.92 -10.69 -8.33
CA SER A 160 -25.49 -9.50 -8.97
C SER A 160 -25.33 -9.61 -10.49
N SER A 161 -26.05 -8.80 -11.26
CA SER A 161 -26.04 -8.78 -12.74
C SER A 161 -24.68 -8.49 -13.40
N GLY A 162 -23.57 -8.51 -12.66
CA GLY A 162 -22.22 -8.23 -13.15
C GLY A 162 -21.99 -6.76 -13.51
N VAL A 163 -23.01 -5.91 -13.35
CA VAL A 163 -22.99 -4.50 -13.77
C VAL A 163 -21.84 -3.74 -13.11
N GLY A 164 -21.62 -3.90 -11.79
CA GLY A 164 -20.54 -3.21 -11.09
C GLY A 164 -19.14 -3.54 -11.61
N LEU A 165 -18.87 -4.82 -11.91
CA LEU A 165 -17.61 -5.25 -12.52
C LEU A 165 -17.46 -4.73 -13.95
N TRP A 166 -18.55 -4.78 -14.71
CA TRP A 166 -18.56 -4.29 -16.09
C TRP A 166 -18.30 -2.79 -16.16
N GLU A 167 -18.97 -1.97 -15.33
CA GLU A 167 -18.74 -0.53 -15.23
C GLU A 167 -17.32 -0.22 -14.78
N TYR A 168 -16.80 -0.97 -13.80
CA TYR A 168 -15.41 -0.84 -13.37
C TYR A 168 -14.44 -1.01 -14.55
N ILE A 169 -14.56 -2.10 -15.31
CA ILE A 169 -13.70 -2.37 -16.47
C ILE A 169 -13.91 -1.31 -17.58
N LEU A 170 -15.16 -0.94 -17.84
CA LEU A 170 -15.53 0.05 -18.86
C LEU A 170 -14.87 1.41 -18.61
N ARG A 171 -14.85 1.85 -17.35
CA ARG A 171 -14.20 3.10 -16.92
C ARG A 171 -12.72 3.15 -17.29
N PHE A 172 -11.97 2.06 -17.10
CA PHE A 172 -10.55 1.98 -17.47
C PHE A 172 -10.32 1.71 -18.97
N ASN A 173 -11.33 1.23 -19.69
CA ASN A 173 -11.26 1.08 -21.15
C ASN A 173 -11.38 2.41 -21.89
N ASN A 174 -11.82 3.48 -21.23
CA ASN A 174 -11.78 4.83 -21.78
C ASN A 174 -10.33 5.35 -21.83
N THR A 175 -9.72 5.30 -23.00
CA THR A 175 -8.32 5.69 -23.22
C THR A 175 -8.03 7.15 -22.87
N THR A 176 -9.00 8.05 -23.08
CA THR A 176 -8.86 9.48 -22.75
C THR A 176 -8.80 9.69 -21.24
N LEU A 177 -9.72 9.05 -20.50
CA LEU A 177 -9.71 9.11 -19.04
C LEU A 177 -8.47 8.42 -18.46
N LEU A 178 -8.08 7.28 -19.01
CA LEU A 178 -6.89 6.54 -18.55
C LEU A 178 -5.62 7.39 -18.76
N LYS A 179 -5.46 8.02 -19.93
CA LYS A 179 -4.35 8.94 -20.20
C LYS A 179 -4.34 10.13 -19.25
N LYS A 180 -5.49 10.79 -19.04
CA LYS A 180 -5.62 11.93 -18.11
C LYS A 180 -5.32 11.52 -16.66
N SER A 181 -5.62 10.27 -16.29
CA SER A 181 -5.40 9.79 -14.94
C SER A 181 -3.93 9.57 -14.59
N GLU A 182 -3.04 9.44 -15.59
CA GLU A 182 -1.60 9.16 -15.37
C GLU A 182 -1.35 7.99 -14.41
N ILE A 183 -2.12 6.92 -14.57
CA ILE A 183 -1.91 5.67 -13.83
C ILE A 183 -0.69 4.96 -14.42
N HIS A 184 0.31 4.72 -13.59
CA HIS A 184 1.49 3.97 -13.98
C HIS A 184 1.22 2.46 -13.91
N PRO A 185 1.79 1.61 -14.79
CA PRO A 185 1.57 0.16 -14.78
C PRO A 185 1.90 -0.54 -13.46
N ILE A 186 2.90 -0.04 -12.74
CA ILE A 186 3.21 -0.48 -11.36
C ILE A 186 2.00 -0.33 -10.42
N GLU A 187 1.20 0.74 -10.54
CA GLU A 187 0.01 0.97 -9.70
C GLU A 187 -1.04 -0.11 -9.95
N SER A 188 -1.29 -0.42 -11.24
CA SER A 188 -2.22 -1.47 -11.66
C SER A 188 -1.84 -2.84 -11.07
N PHE A 189 -0.56 -3.21 -11.18
CA PHE A 189 -0.09 -4.51 -10.68
C PHE A 189 -0.09 -4.58 -9.14
N ILE A 190 0.24 -3.49 -8.45
CA ILE A 190 0.15 -3.45 -6.98
C ILE A 190 -1.28 -3.72 -6.53
N GLU A 191 -2.29 -3.15 -7.20
CA GLU A 191 -3.68 -3.39 -6.85
C GLU A 191 -4.15 -4.81 -7.22
N TYR A 192 -3.66 -5.39 -8.33
CA TYR A 192 -3.83 -6.82 -8.61
C TYR A 192 -3.32 -7.69 -7.45
N VAL A 193 -2.08 -7.45 -7.00
CA VAL A 193 -1.45 -8.24 -5.93
C VAL A 193 -2.16 -8.03 -4.60
N LYS A 194 -2.54 -6.79 -4.27
CA LYS A 194 -3.32 -6.46 -3.08
C LYS A 194 -4.68 -7.16 -3.10
N TYR A 195 -5.38 -7.13 -4.23
CA TYR A 195 -6.67 -7.80 -4.40
C TYR A 195 -6.55 -9.32 -4.24
N SER A 196 -5.71 -9.95 -5.05
CA SER A 196 -5.57 -11.41 -5.09
C SER A 196 -5.00 -11.99 -3.80
N ARG A 197 -3.87 -11.47 -3.30
CA ARG A 197 -3.18 -12.02 -2.13
C ARG A 197 -3.91 -11.73 -0.82
N THR A 198 -4.50 -10.54 -0.68
CA THR A 198 -5.29 -10.23 0.53
C THR A 198 -6.53 -11.11 0.59
N ALA A 199 -7.21 -11.34 -0.54
CA ALA A 199 -8.32 -12.28 -0.59
C ALA A 199 -7.86 -13.68 -0.15
N ILE A 200 -6.80 -14.23 -0.75
CA ILE A 200 -6.25 -15.55 -0.37
C ILE A 200 -5.87 -15.62 1.11
N ASN A 201 -5.22 -14.60 1.65
CA ASN A 201 -4.81 -14.57 3.05
C ASN A 201 -6.02 -14.55 4.00
N ILE A 202 -7.08 -13.83 3.65
CA ILE A 202 -8.35 -13.85 4.40
C ILE A 202 -8.99 -15.24 4.32
N LEU A 203 -9.04 -15.87 3.13
CA LEU A 203 -9.56 -17.23 2.97
C LEU A 203 -8.78 -18.23 3.87
N LYS A 204 -7.44 -18.16 3.85
CA LYS A 204 -6.57 -19.00 4.69
C LYS A 204 -6.83 -18.79 6.18
N LEU A 205 -6.94 -17.53 6.62
CA LEU A 205 -7.21 -17.21 8.02
C LEU A 205 -8.58 -17.73 8.47
N GLN A 206 -9.62 -17.53 7.65
CA GLN A 206 -10.96 -18.04 7.95
C GLN A 206 -10.99 -19.57 8.01
N ASN A 207 -10.36 -20.26 7.06
CA ASN A 207 -10.23 -21.72 7.10
C ASN A 207 -9.48 -22.21 8.34
N ASN A 208 -8.44 -21.49 8.78
CA ASN A 208 -7.71 -21.84 9.99
C ASN A 208 -8.54 -21.62 11.26
N ILE A 209 -9.42 -20.60 11.29
CA ILE A 209 -10.36 -20.38 12.39
C ILE A 209 -11.39 -21.49 12.42
N MET A 210 -12.00 -21.83 11.28
CA MET A 210 -12.99 -22.91 11.18
C MET A 210 -12.41 -24.27 11.61
N LYS A 211 -11.20 -24.62 11.16
CA LYS A 211 -10.52 -25.86 11.58
C LYS A 211 -10.22 -25.90 13.09
N LYS A 212 -9.90 -24.76 13.70
CA LYS A 212 -9.69 -24.68 15.15
C LYS A 212 -11.01 -24.85 15.91
N GLU A 213 -12.09 -24.26 15.41
CA GLU A 213 -13.43 -24.45 15.98
C GLU A 213 -13.87 -25.91 15.86
N GLU A 214 -13.73 -26.53 14.69
CA GLU A 214 -13.99 -27.96 14.47
C GLU A 214 -13.22 -28.82 15.47
N ASN A 215 -11.89 -28.63 15.57
CA ASN A 215 -11.05 -29.39 16.51
C ASN A 215 -11.45 -29.17 17.98
N SER A 216 -11.81 -27.94 18.36
CA SER A 216 -12.24 -27.64 19.74
C SER A 216 -13.60 -28.28 20.08
N VAL A 217 -14.49 -28.41 19.08
CA VAL A 217 -15.78 -29.08 19.25
C VAL A 217 -15.57 -30.59 19.37
N THR A 218 -14.68 -31.19 18.58
CA THR A 218 -14.33 -32.62 18.74
C THR A 218 -13.69 -32.92 20.08
N GLU A 219 -12.73 -32.10 20.54
CA GLU A 219 -12.11 -32.24 21.87
C GLU A 219 -13.17 -32.19 23.00
N LEU A 220 -14.14 -31.27 22.90
CA LEU A 220 -15.20 -31.12 23.92
C LEU A 220 -16.23 -32.26 23.89
N ILE A 221 -16.46 -32.89 22.73
CA ILE A 221 -17.30 -34.08 22.59
C ILE A 221 -16.58 -35.31 23.16
N ASP A 222 -15.28 -35.47 22.87
CA ASP A 222 -14.47 -36.57 23.38
C ASP A 222 -14.35 -36.52 24.92
N ASP A 223 -14.16 -35.34 25.51
CA ASP A 223 -14.14 -35.16 26.97
C ASP A 223 -15.50 -35.50 27.61
N LYS A 224 -16.62 -35.11 26.99
CA LYS A 224 -17.96 -35.47 27.49
C LYS A 224 -18.26 -36.96 27.37
N LEU A 225 -17.82 -37.59 26.27
CA LEU A 225 -17.95 -39.04 26.09
C LEU A 225 -17.09 -39.80 27.09
N LYS A 226 -15.88 -39.32 27.39
CA LYS A 226 -14.98 -39.91 28.39
C LYS A 226 -15.56 -39.86 29.81
N ILE A 227 -16.15 -38.72 30.19
CA ILE A 227 -16.87 -38.57 31.48
C ILE A 227 -18.08 -39.52 31.55
N SER A 228 -18.81 -39.69 30.43
CA SER A 228 -19.99 -40.57 30.38
C SER A 228 -19.62 -42.06 30.49
N ILE A 229 -18.49 -42.47 29.92
CA ILE A 229 -17.97 -43.84 30.03
C ILE A 229 -17.42 -44.13 31.44
N GLU A 230 -16.81 -43.15 32.12
CA GLU A 230 -16.37 -43.31 33.52
C GLU A 230 -17.56 -43.41 34.50
N LEU A 231 -18.66 -42.69 34.25
CA LEU A 231 -19.88 -42.77 35.07
C LEU A 231 -20.61 -44.12 34.94
N GLN A 232 -20.48 -44.83 33.82
CA GLN A 232 -21.06 -46.17 33.62
C GLN A 232 -20.21 -47.31 34.22
N LYS A 233 -19.02 -47.00 34.76
CA LYS A 233 -18.14 -47.99 35.41
C LYS A 233 -18.22 -47.99 36.94
N ALA A 234 -19.19 -47.29 37.54
CA ALA A 234 -19.53 -47.50 38.94
C ALA A 234 -20.27 -48.85 39.08
N PRO A 235 -19.76 -49.80 39.87
CA PRO A 235 -20.34 -51.14 39.95
C PRO A 235 -21.61 -51.13 40.82
N ASP A 236 -22.76 -51.37 40.19
CA ASP A 236 -23.88 -52.01 40.89
C ASP A 236 -23.52 -53.48 41.08
N ASN A 237 -23.03 -53.79 42.28
CA ASN A 237 -22.90 -55.15 42.78
C ASN A 237 -24.30 -55.72 43.03
N GLU A 238 -24.83 -56.51 42.11
CA GLU A 238 -25.75 -57.61 42.44
C GLU A 238 -25.31 -58.88 41.70
N GLU A 239 -24.79 -59.83 42.49
CA GLU A 239 -24.37 -61.17 42.09
C GLU A 239 -25.55 -62.00 41.57
N VAL A 240 -25.41 -62.56 40.36
CA VAL A 240 -26.11 -63.80 39.98
C VAL A 240 -25.09 -64.77 39.41
N ILE A 241 -24.80 -65.80 40.21
CA ILE A 241 -23.95 -66.94 39.91
C ILE A 241 -24.75 -67.96 39.09
N ILE A 242 -24.32 -68.26 37.86
CA ILE A 242 -24.56 -69.56 37.22
C ILE A 242 -23.29 -69.99 36.50
N GLN A 243 -22.66 -71.04 37.02
CA GLN A 243 -21.62 -71.82 36.33
C GLN A 243 -22.27 -72.94 35.52
N SER A 244 -21.79 -73.18 34.29
CA SER A 244 -21.59 -74.55 33.80
C SER A 244 -20.53 -74.58 32.69
N THR A 245 -19.49 -75.37 32.99
CA THR A 245 -18.42 -75.98 32.20
C THR A 245 -18.76 -76.39 30.76
N VAL A 246 -17.77 -76.32 29.85
CA VAL A 246 -17.10 -77.47 29.19
C VAL A 246 -15.98 -76.98 28.23
N GLU A 247 -14.81 -77.64 28.40
CA GLU A 247 -13.68 -78.03 27.50
C GLU A 247 -13.83 -77.72 25.98
N ASN A 248 -12.82 -77.54 25.11
CA ASN A 248 -11.37 -77.77 25.10
C ASN A 248 -10.75 -77.15 23.81
N GLU A 249 -9.43 -76.90 23.85
CA GLU A 249 -8.40 -77.01 22.78
C GLU A 249 -8.28 -76.08 21.53
N GLY A 250 -7.01 -75.66 21.29
CA GLY A 250 -6.41 -75.25 20.01
C GLY A 250 -5.73 -73.86 20.01
N GLU A 251 -4.45 -73.73 20.41
CA GLU A 251 -3.26 -73.52 19.53
C GLU A 251 -3.36 -72.32 18.55
N LEU A 252 -2.39 -71.42 18.32
CA LEU A 252 -0.97 -71.22 18.69
C LEU A 252 -0.53 -69.84 18.12
N LEU A 253 0.57 -69.27 18.65
CA LEU A 253 1.53 -68.26 18.08
C LEU A 253 1.11 -66.77 18.09
N SER A 254 1.67 -65.94 19.00
CA SER A 254 2.96 -65.18 18.95
C SER A 254 2.88 -63.96 18.01
N GLU A 255 3.35 -62.76 18.31
CA GLU A 255 4.50 -62.34 19.11
C GLU A 255 4.43 -60.81 19.38
N GLU A 256 5.18 -60.37 20.38
CA GLU A 256 5.41 -59.01 20.88
C GLU A 256 6.12 -58.12 19.81
N THR A 257 6.33 -56.80 19.90
CA THR A 257 6.73 -55.99 21.06
C THR A 257 6.57 -54.49 20.75
N GLN A 258 6.31 -53.73 21.81
CA GLN A 258 6.51 -52.28 21.96
C GLN A 258 7.93 -51.82 21.58
N THR A 259 8.05 -50.57 21.14
CA THR A 259 9.24 -49.76 21.47
C THR A 259 8.82 -48.39 21.99
N GLN A 260 9.31 -48.11 23.20
CA GLN A 260 9.12 -46.93 24.01
C GLN A 260 10.36 -46.04 23.90
N ASN A 261 10.11 -44.74 23.80
CA ASN A 261 11.08 -43.65 23.89
C ASN A 261 11.85 -43.65 25.22
N GLN A 262 13.14 -43.34 25.15
CA GLN A 262 13.83 -42.22 25.84
C GLN A 262 15.33 -42.53 25.97
N ASN A 263 16.19 -41.59 25.55
CA ASN A 263 17.23 -41.07 26.46
C ASN A 263 18.02 -39.91 25.84
N ASP A 264 18.18 -38.88 26.67
CA ASP A 264 19.17 -37.81 26.56
C ASP A 264 20.60 -38.35 26.65
N GLN A 265 21.52 -37.82 25.84
CA GLN A 265 22.93 -37.83 26.22
C GLN A 265 23.71 -36.61 25.74
N LYS A 266 24.23 -35.93 26.75
CA LYS A 266 25.20 -34.84 26.79
C LYS A 266 26.58 -35.37 26.38
N CYS A 267 27.24 -34.74 25.41
CA CYS A 267 28.67 -34.94 25.19
C CYS A 267 29.36 -33.62 24.80
N ASN A 268 30.31 -33.23 25.64
CA ASN A 268 31.38 -32.30 25.33
C ASN A 268 32.40 -32.99 24.42
N SER A 269 32.96 -32.27 23.44
CA SER A 269 34.33 -32.52 23.00
C SER A 269 34.96 -31.25 22.45
N ALA A 270 36.10 -30.92 23.06
CA ALA A 270 37.08 -29.96 22.61
C ALA A 270 38.07 -30.65 21.66
N LEU A 271 38.55 -29.94 20.64
CA LEU A 271 39.82 -30.11 19.91
C LEU A 271 39.90 -28.91 18.95
N SER A 272 40.70 -27.89 19.25
CA SER A 272 42.15 -27.75 18.98
C SER A 272 42.40 -27.00 17.67
N ASP A 273 42.74 -25.71 17.79
CA ASP A 273 43.45 -25.00 16.73
C ASP A 273 44.72 -24.38 17.30
N LYS A 274 45.84 -24.77 16.69
CA LYS A 274 47.19 -24.22 16.86
C LYS A 274 47.53 -23.42 15.59
N SER A 275 48.38 -22.41 15.80
CA SER A 275 49.05 -21.52 14.83
C SER A 275 48.17 -20.36 14.34
N THR A 276 48.63 -19.11 14.27
CA THR A 276 50.00 -18.65 13.98
C THR A 276 50.30 -17.32 14.70
N GLU A 277 51.56 -17.19 15.11
CA GLU A 277 52.17 -16.00 15.72
C GLU A 277 52.32 -14.81 14.77
N ASN A 278 52.24 -13.62 15.39
CA ASN A 278 53.10 -12.45 15.22
C ASN A 278 53.56 -12.03 13.82
N GLN A 279 53.12 -10.84 13.41
CA GLN A 279 54.05 -9.82 12.90
C GLN A 279 53.58 -8.41 13.27
N LYS A 280 54.29 -7.82 14.25
CA LYS A 280 54.35 -6.39 14.51
C LYS A 280 55.11 -5.72 13.36
N SER A 281 54.56 -4.66 12.79
CA SER A 281 55.35 -3.66 12.07
C SER A 281 55.00 -2.26 12.56
N THR A 282 55.96 -1.72 13.30
CA THR A 282 56.13 -0.33 13.69
C THR A 282 56.61 0.45 12.47
N VAL A 283 55.90 1.51 12.07
CA VAL A 283 56.48 2.58 11.24
C VAL A 283 56.13 3.93 11.85
N ASN A 284 57.19 4.63 12.22
CA ASN A 284 57.25 5.99 12.73
C ASN A 284 57.19 7.03 11.58
N LEU A 285 56.98 8.30 12.00
CA LEU A 285 57.27 9.57 11.29
C LEU A 285 56.26 9.96 10.18
N LYS A 286 55.73 11.17 10.09
CA LYS A 286 56.28 12.50 10.40
C LYS A 286 55.13 13.54 10.51
N LYS A 287 55.26 14.44 11.47
CA LYS A 287 54.58 15.75 11.53
C LYS A 287 55.04 16.64 10.37
N SER A 288 54.11 17.26 9.65
CA SER A 288 54.31 18.47 8.83
C SER A 288 53.34 19.54 9.37
N LYS A 289 53.78 20.44 10.24
CA LYS A 289 54.47 21.72 9.99
C LYS A 289 53.72 22.64 9.03
N ASN A 290 53.12 23.66 9.66
CA ASN A 290 52.64 24.92 9.13
C ASN A 290 53.51 25.49 8.00
N ILE A 291 52.86 25.89 6.91
CA ILE A 291 53.39 26.90 5.99
C ILE A 291 52.35 28.01 5.90
N SER A 292 52.69 29.11 6.56
CA SER A 292 52.18 30.45 6.32
C SER A 292 52.69 30.91 4.96
N THR A 293 51.82 31.37 4.08
CA THR A 293 52.19 32.31 3.02
C THR A 293 51.24 33.50 3.04
N LYS A 294 51.88 34.67 2.99
CA LYS A 294 51.36 36.00 3.18
C LYS A 294 51.61 36.72 1.85
N GLY A 295 50.58 37.35 1.31
CA GLY A 295 50.68 38.54 0.47
C GLY A 295 50.91 38.37 -1.02
N GLU A 296 49.96 38.90 -1.80
CA GLU A 296 50.08 39.79 -2.99
C GLU A 296 48.70 39.74 -3.70
N LYS A 297 47.78 40.70 -3.53
CA LYS A 297 47.69 42.09 -4.05
C LYS A 297 47.99 42.23 -5.55
N GLU A 298 46.91 42.25 -6.35
CA GLU A 298 46.69 43.04 -7.58
C GLU A 298 45.20 42.80 -7.96
N GLN A 299 44.23 43.70 -7.80
CA GLN A 299 43.97 45.04 -8.34
C GLN A 299 43.46 45.04 -9.80
N SER A 300 42.13 45.10 -9.98
CA SER A 300 41.40 45.49 -11.20
C SER A 300 39.89 45.45 -10.90
N LYS A 301 39.23 46.56 -10.52
CA LYS A 301 38.58 47.62 -11.32
C LYS A 301 37.06 47.42 -11.46
N HIS A 302 36.31 48.50 -11.18
CA HIS A 302 34.94 48.86 -11.65
C HIS A 302 33.79 47.87 -11.34
N ASP A 303 32.57 48.23 -10.92
CA ASP A 303 31.87 49.50 -10.69
C ASP A 303 30.76 49.20 -9.67
N GLN A 304 30.56 50.09 -8.70
CA GLN A 304 29.36 50.12 -7.85
C GLN A 304 28.27 50.93 -8.55
N LYS A 305 27.15 50.30 -8.90
CA LYS A 305 25.90 50.99 -9.17
C LYS A 305 24.73 50.22 -8.57
N SER A 306 24.19 50.80 -7.50
CA SER A 306 22.82 50.74 -6.97
C SER A 306 21.89 49.64 -7.47
N LEU A 307 21.42 48.80 -6.54
CA LEU A 307 20.02 48.33 -6.46
C LEU A 307 19.82 47.62 -5.12
N ALA A 308 19.27 48.35 -4.16
CA ALA A 308 18.61 47.82 -2.98
C ALA A 308 17.12 48.18 -3.10
N GLU A 309 16.27 47.34 -2.49
CA GLU A 309 14.80 47.43 -2.42
C GLU A 309 14.03 46.76 -3.56
N THR A 310 13.74 45.45 -3.38
CA THR A 310 12.37 44.92 -3.23
C THR A 310 12.45 43.40 -3.06
N SER A 311 12.28 42.92 -1.83
CA SER A 311 12.02 41.49 -1.57
C SER A 311 11.14 41.33 -0.33
N HIS A 312 9.89 41.77 -0.43
CA HIS A 312 8.81 41.41 0.49
C HIS A 312 7.46 41.52 -0.23
N GLN A 313 7.21 40.64 -1.20
CA GLN A 313 5.85 40.49 -1.75
C GLN A 313 5.50 39.12 -2.36
N GLU A 314 6.40 38.13 -2.36
CA GLU A 314 6.12 36.84 -3.02
C GLU A 314 5.41 35.78 -2.14
N ASN A 315 5.26 35.99 -0.84
CA ASN A 315 4.59 35.00 0.04
C ASN A 315 3.08 35.19 0.25
N GLN A 316 2.45 36.20 -0.35
CA GLN A 316 0.99 36.37 -0.31
C GLN A 316 0.27 35.83 -1.57
N GLY A 317 0.99 35.63 -2.68
CA GLY A 317 0.42 35.12 -3.93
C GLY A 317 0.05 33.64 -3.89
N GLU A 318 0.85 32.79 -3.24
CA GLU A 318 0.60 31.34 -3.21
C GLU A 318 -0.61 30.95 -2.34
N GLN A 319 -0.94 31.72 -1.30
CA GLN A 319 -2.15 31.50 -0.50
C GLN A 319 -3.43 31.92 -1.25
N GLN A 320 -3.37 32.94 -2.11
CA GLN A 320 -4.52 33.34 -2.94
C GLN A 320 -4.80 32.35 -4.08
N VAL A 321 -3.77 31.74 -4.68
CA VAL A 321 -3.95 30.76 -5.76
C VAL A 321 -4.60 29.47 -5.26
N GLN A 322 -4.23 28.94 -4.09
CA GLN A 322 -4.94 27.79 -3.48
C GLN A 322 -6.39 28.12 -3.06
N LEU A 323 -6.67 29.38 -2.73
CA LEU A 323 -8.00 29.85 -2.33
C LEU A 323 -8.96 29.97 -3.53
N VAL A 324 -8.47 30.44 -4.69
CA VAL A 324 -9.26 30.55 -5.93
C VAL A 324 -9.65 29.17 -6.45
N ASP A 325 -8.75 28.18 -6.38
CA ASP A 325 -9.05 26.79 -6.78
C ASP A 325 -10.10 26.14 -5.85
N SER A 326 -10.07 26.45 -4.55
CA SER A 326 -11.06 25.99 -3.58
C SER A 326 -12.45 26.62 -3.84
N ILE A 327 -12.49 27.91 -4.15
CA ILE A 327 -13.75 28.62 -4.48
C ILE A 327 -14.36 28.10 -5.79
N HIS A 328 -13.54 27.81 -6.80
CA HIS A 328 -14.01 27.32 -8.10
C HIS A 328 -14.58 25.89 -8.02
N HIS A 329 -14.06 25.06 -7.11
CA HIS A 329 -14.60 23.72 -6.80
C HIS A 329 -15.92 23.77 -6.00
N LEU A 330 -16.16 24.86 -5.25
CA LEU A 330 -17.34 25.06 -4.43
C LEU A 330 -18.51 25.70 -5.20
N SER A 331 -18.25 26.53 -6.22
CA SER A 331 -19.30 27.07 -7.11
C SER A 331 -20.09 26.00 -7.87
N THR A 332 -19.51 24.81 -8.09
CA THR A 332 -20.17 23.65 -8.71
C THR A 332 -21.17 22.92 -7.80
N LEU A 333 -21.17 23.18 -6.49
CA LEU A 333 -22.14 22.57 -5.55
C LEU A 333 -23.49 23.29 -5.54
N ASN A 334 -23.59 24.48 -6.14
CA ASN A 334 -24.78 25.31 -6.10
C ASN A 334 -25.68 25.09 -7.33
N ILE A 335 -26.54 24.06 -7.29
CA ILE A 335 -27.63 23.88 -8.25
C ILE A 335 -28.94 23.54 -7.51
N ASN A 336 -29.86 24.51 -7.54
CA ASN A 336 -31.32 24.52 -7.34
C ASN A 336 -31.97 23.39 -6.53
N THR A 337 -32.32 23.69 -5.28
CA THR A 337 -33.32 22.97 -4.48
C THR A 337 -34.72 23.33 -4.98
N ARG A 338 -35.40 22.43 -5.71
CA ARG A 338 -36.86 22.54 -5.94
C ARG A 338 -37.60 21.98 -4.74
N GLN A 339 -38.36 22.83 -4.05
CA GLN A 339 -39.31 22.44 -3.01
C GLN A 339 -40.44 21.61 -3.65
N ILE A 340 -40.66 20.40 -3.12
CA ILE A 340 -41.89 19.64 -3.29
C ILE A 340 -42.47 19.48 -1.89
N ASN A 341 -43.60 20.15 -1.64
CA ASN A 341 -44.45 19.89 -0.47
C ASN A 341 -45.26 18.61 -0.72
N PRO A 342 -45.46 17.76 0.29
CA PRO A 342 -46.67 16.95 0.37
C PRO A 342 -47.55 17.41 1.54
N GLU A 343 -48.83 17.53 1.21
CA GLU A 343 -49.94 17.74 2.12
C GLU A 343 -50.00 16.70 3.24
N SER A 344 -50.46 17.19 4.39
CA SER A 344 -50.78 16.49 5.62
C SER A 344 -51.97 15.55 5.48
N THR A 345 -51.86 14.36 6.07
CA THR A 345 -53.02 13.66 6.63
C THR A 345 -52.68 13.22 8.04
N GLU A 346 -53.48 13.70 8.98
CA GLU A 346 -53.46 13.35 10.40
C GLU A 346 -53.82 11.87 10.59
N GLU A 347 -53.10 11.15 11.45
CA GLU A 347 -53.68 10.00 12.13
C GLU A 347 -53.08 9.78 13.53
N THR A 348 -53.95 9.27 14.37
CA THR A 348 -54.08 9.44 15.81
C THR A 348 -53.10 8.63 16.65
N VAL A 349 -52.86 9.15 17.86
CA VAL A 349 -52.09 8.62 18.99
C VAL A 349 -52.61 7.28 19.49
N GLU A 350 -51.72 6.30 19.72
CA GLU A 350 -51.89 5.30 20.78
C GLU A 350 -50.57 5.09 21.55
N ASP A 351 -50.70 5.15 22.88
CA ASP A 351 -49.68 4.98 23.90
C ASP A 351 -49.02 3.59 23.86
N VAL A 352 -47.69 3.54 23.85
CA VAL A 352 -46.94 2.31 24.16
C VAL A 352 -45.98 2.56 25.31
N THR A 353 -46.29 1.86 26.39
CA THR A 353 -45.66 1.79 27.70
C THR A 353 -44.17 1.40 27.60
N GLN A 354 -43.29 2.23 28.17
CA GLN A 354 -41.88 1.92 28.38
C GLN A 354 -41.72 0.86 29.47
N SER A 355 -41.21 -0.32 29.13
CA SER A 355 -40.66 -1.27 30.10
C SER A 355 -39.17 -1.01 30.35
N LYS A 356 -38.84 -0.85 31.62
CA LYS A 356 -37.50 -1.06 32.19
C LYS A 356 -37.24 -2.57 32.33
N ASP A 357 -35.97 -2.92 32.55
CA ASP A 357 -35.37 -4.24 32.84
C ASP A 357 -34.74 -4.90 31.59
N ASN A 358 -33.50 -5.40 31.54
CA ASN A 358 -32.48 -5.72 32.55
C ASN A 358 -31.09 -5.68 31.88
N ASP A 359 -30.14 -4.95 32.47
CA ASP A 359 -28.70 -4.99 32.15
C ASP A 359 -28.03 -6.11 32.97
N VAL A 360 -28.06 -7.36 32.49
CA VAL A 360 -27.21 -8.44 33.01
C VAL A 360 -26.82 -9.36 31.84
N ASN A 361 -25.49 -9.56 31.70
CA ASN A 361 -24.76 -10.41 30.73
C ASN A 361 -24.43 -9.83 29.34
N GLN A 362 -23.40 -8.97 29.28
CA GLN A 362 -22.68 -8.57 28.04
C GLN A 362 -21.23 -9.09 27.93
N ASN A 363 -20.83 -10.14 28.65
CA ASN A 363 -19.43 -10.61 28.67
C ASN A 363 -19.16 -11.99 28.03
N GLN A 364 -19.99 -12.46 27.10
CA GLN A 364 -19.54 -13.48 26.15
C GLN A 364 -19.32 -12.84 24.78
N PRO A 365 -18.06 -12.81 24.27
CA PRO A 365 -17.83 -12.40 22.90
C PRO A 365 -18.53 -13.42 21.99
N SER A 366 -19.61 -12.99 21.35
CA SER A 366 -20.32 -13.78 20.36
C SER A 366 -19.42 -13.99 19.14
N VAL A 367 -18.62 -15.06 19.18
CA VAL A 367 -17.68 -15.48 18.12
C VAL A 367 -18.39 -15.63 16.76
N LEU A 368 -19.71 -15.85 16.77
CA LEU A 368 -20.56 -16.04 15.60
C LEU A 368 -20.79 -14.78 14.73
N PHE A 369 -20.51 -13.56 15.19
CA PHE A 369 -20.76 -12.33 14.39
C PHE A 369 -19.68 -12.02 13.34
N LEU A 370 -18.63 -12.84 13.19
CA LEU A 370 -17.38 -12.40 12.56
C LEU A 370 -17.01 -13.02 11.21
N ILE A 371 -17.76 -13.99 10.69
CA ILE A 371 -17.44 -14.54 9.37
C ILE A 371 -18.27 -13.84 8.32
N LYS A 372 -17.85 -12.60 7.98
CA LYS A 372 -18.30 -12.01 6.72
C LYS A 372 -18.01 -13.00 5.59
N PRO A 373 -18.96 -13.21 4.68
CA PRO A 373 -18.82 -14.17 3.59
C PRO A 373 -17.57 -13.88 2.77
N LEU A 374 -16.84 -14.95 2.45
CA LEU A 374 -15.52 -14.95 1.83
C LEU A 374 -15.53 -14.07 0.56
N PRO A 375 -14.59 -13.12 0.38
CA PRO A 375 -14.43 -12.45 -0.89
C PRO A 375 -14.03 -13.48 -1.94
N LYS A 376 -14.95 -13.82 -2.85
CA LYS A 376 -14.65 -14.71 -3.97
C LYS A 376 -13.77 -13.96 -4.95
N ILE A 377 -12.62 -14.54 -5.28
CA ILE A 377 -11.76 -14.03 -6.34
C ILE A 377 -12.51 -14.19 -7.66
N VAL A 378 -12.59 -13.08 -8.39
CA VAL A 378 -13.23 -12.99 -9.70
C VAL A 378 -12.14 -13.02 -10.76
N ASP A 379 -12.06 -14.12 -11.51
CA ASP A 379 -11.00 -14.34 -12.50
C ASP A 379 -10.95 -13.24 -13.54
N LYS A 380 -12.11 -12.77 -14.01
CA LYS A 380 -12.20 -11.65 -14.95
C LYS A 380 -11.54 -10.37 -14.42
N LEU A 381 -11.69 -10.07 -13.13
CA LEU A 381 -11.04 -8.90 -12.52
C LEU A 381 -9.54 -9.14 -12.34
N THR A 382 -9.15 -10.35 -11.96
CA THR A 382 -7.75 -10.78 -11.84
C THR A 382 -7.02 -10.57 -13.17
N THR A 383 -7.51 -11.18 -14.25
CA THR A 383 -6.95 -11.04 -15.61
C THR A 383 -6.93 -9.58 -16.06
N PHE A 384 -8.02 -8.83 -15.82
CA PHE A 384 -8.07 -7.42 -16.18
C PHE A 384 -6.97 -6.60 -15.50
N LEU A 385 -6.75 -6.77 -14.20
CA LEU A 385 -5.74 -6.00 -13.46
C LEU A 385 -4.30 -6.45 -13.78
N SER A 386 -4.06 -7.76 -13.92
CA SER A 386 -2.72 -8.31 -14.14
C SER A 386 -2.24 -8.20 -15.58
N GLU A 387 -3.15 -8.22 -16.55
CA GLU A 387 -2.81 -8.29 -17.98
C GLU A 387 -3.34 -7.06 -18.74
N ASP A 388 -4.66 -6.89 -18.84
CA ASP A 388 -5.26 -5.88 -19.72
C ASP A 388 -4.92 -4.45 -19.30
N LEU A 389 -5.14 -4.11 -18.03
CA LEU A 389 -4.89 -2.78 -17.50
C LEU A 389 -3.38 -2.51 -17.45
N LEU A 390 -2.58 -3.52 -17.11
CA LEU A 390 -1.12 -3.43 -17.15
C LEU A 390 -0.65 -3.07 -18.56
N LYS A 391 -1.11 -3.80 -19.57
CA LYS A 391 -0.82 -3.53 -20.99
C LYS A 391 -1.22 -2.11 -21.39
N LYS A 392 -2.47 -1.72 -21.14
CA LYS A 392 -3.00 -0.38 -21.46
C LYS A 392 -2.21 0.75 -20.80
N THR A 393 -1.81 0.57 -19.54
CA THR A 393 -1.03 1.59 -18.81
C THR A 393 0.43 1.63 -19.26
N CYS A 394 1.00 0.50 -19.70
CA CYS A 394 2.30 0.50 -20.36
C CYS A 394 2.29 1.22 -21.73
N GLU A 395 1.21 1.07 -22.52
CA GLU A 395 1.04 1.77 -23.81
C GLU A 395 0.97 3.30 -23.66
N LEU A 396 0.61 3.79 -22.47
CA LEU A 396 0.56 5.21 -22.16
C LEU A 396 1.90 5.80 -21.68
N LEU A 397 2.91 4.96 -21.48
CA LEU A 397 4.23 5.44 -21.07
C LEU A 397 4.92 6.21 -22.19
N ASN A 398 5.51 7.35 -21.83
CA ASN A 398 6.29 8.16 -22.76
C ASN A 398 7.77 7.72 -22.69
N PRO A 399 8.33 7.10 -23.75
CA PRO A 399 9.73 6.73 -23.76
C PRO A 399 10.63 7.97 -23.65
N SER A 400 11.76 7.83 -22.96
CA SER A 400 12.72 8.94 -22.79
C SER A 400 13.67 9.14 -23.98
N GLY A 401 13.75 8.15 -24.89
CA GLY A 401 14.73 8.13 -25.99
C GLY A 401 16.18 7.91 -25.55
N LEU A 402 16.45 7.74 -24.25
CA LEU A 402 17.79 7.57 -23.71
C LEU A 402 18.29 6.12 -23.85
N HIS A 403 19.61 5.94 -23.90
CA HIS A 403 20.23 4.63 -23.83
C HIS A 403 20.24 4.15 -22.37
N ILE A 404 19.33 3.23 -22.04
CA ILE A 404 19.18 2.71 -20.68
C ILE A 404 19.82 1.31 -20.59
N MET A 405 20.66 1.11 -19.58
CA MET A 405 21.11 -0.22 -19.16
C MET A 405 20.37 -0.63 -17.88
N ILE A 406 19.56 -1.68 -17.96
CA ILE A 406 18.83 -2.27 -16.85
C ILE A 406 19.66 -3.45 -16.33
N VAL A 407 20.10 -3.36 -15.08
CA VAL A 407 20.93 -4.36 -14.44
C VAL A 407 20.18 -4.93 -13.24
N TYR A 408 20.04 -6.24 -13.14
CA TYR A 408 19.25 -6.85 -12.06
C TYR A 408 19.91 -8.09 -11.45
N ASP A 409 19.59 -8.38 -10.19
CA ASP A 409 19.94 -9.64 -9.52
C ASP A 409 19.07 -10.79 -10.07
N GLY A 410 19.65 -11.61 -10.96
CA GLY A 410 18.94 -12.66 -11.70
C GLY A 410 18.78 -13.98 -10.97
N ARG A 411 19.20 -14.06 -9.71
CA ARG A 411 19.14 -15.31 -8.94
C ARG A 411 17.71 -15.67 -8.58
N LEU A 412 17.37 -16.95 -8.66
CA LEU A 412 16.04 -17.48 -8.32
C LEU A 412 15.63 -17.18 -6.86
N GLY A 413 16.60 -17.00 -5.96
CA GLY A 413 16.36 -16.55 -4.59
C GLY A 413 15.61 -15.20 -4.48
N MET A 414 15.56 -14.39 -5.54
CA MET A 414 14.72 -13.18 -5.58
C MET A 414 13.22 -13.48 -5.53
N LYS A 415 12.80 -14.70 -5.91
CA LYS A 415 11.40 -15.15 -5.82
C LYS A 415 10.92 -15.31 -4.38
N LYS A 416 11.81 -15.73 -3.48
CA LYS A 416 11.51 -15.95 -2.05
C LYS A 416 11.59 -14.66 -1.21
N LYS A 417 12.24 -13.60 -1.72
CA LYS A 417 12.47 -12.36 -0.97
C LYS A 417 11.33 -11.37 -1.16
N MET A 418 10.86 -10.76 -0.09
CA MET A 418 9.85 -9.70 -0.12
C MET A 418 10.48 -8.31 -0.25
N CYS A 419 9.77 -7.40 -0.89
CA CYS A 419 10.15 -6.01 -0.96
C CYS A 419 9.96 -5.31 0.40
N ALA A 420 10.89 -4.42 0.75
CA ALA A 420 10.65 -3.42 1.78
C ALA A 420 9.57 -2.45 1.29
N CYS A 421 8.77 -1.91 2.21
CA CYS A 421 7.64 -1.00 1.94
C CYS A 421 6.44 -1.64 1.20
N SER A 422 6.60 -2.82 0.57
CA SER A 422 5.50 -3.63 0.02
C SER A 422 5.63 -5.09 0.44
N ARG A 423 4.98 -5.45 1.56
CA ARG A 423 4.99 -6.82 2.11
C ARG A 423 4.28 -7.84 1.22
N MET A 424 3.50 -7.38 0.25
CA MET A 424 2.76 -8.24 -0.65
C MET A 424 3.52 -8.52 -1.94
N LEU A 425 4.60 -7.81 -2.26
CA LEU A 425 5.37 -8.02 -3.49
C LEU A 425 6.73 -8.63 -3.19
N SER A 426 7.11 -9.61 -3.99
CA SER A 426 8.46 -10.16 -3.97
C SER A 426 9.43 -9.33 -4.80
N VAL A 427 10.74 -9.52 -4.57
CA VAL A 427 11.81 -8.76 -5.23
C VAL A 427 11.82 -9.02 -6.74
N HIS A 428 11.60 -10.28 -7.15
CA HIS A 428 11.56 -10.61 -8.59
C HIS A 428 10.40 -9.91 -9.31
N GLU A 429 9.22 -9.82 -8.70
CA GLU A 429 8.07 -9.11 -9.28
C GLU A 429 8.37 -7.62 -9.45
N ALA A 430 8.97 -6.99 -8.46
CA ALA A 430 9.38 -5.59 -8.56
C ALA A 430 10.41 -5.38 -9.69
N ILE A 431 11.39 -6.27 -9.83
CA ILE A 431 12.36 -6.25 -10.94
C ILE A 431 11.64 -6.36 -12.28
N THR A 432 10.74 -7.33 -12.42
CA THR A 432 9.97 -7.55 -13.66
C THR A 432 9.12 -6.33 -13.99
N LEU A 433 8.42 -5.72 -13.02
CA LEU A 433 7.58 -4.54 -13.26
C LEU A 433 8.38 -3.30 -13.65
N ILE A 434 9.50 -3.04 -12.97
CA ILE A 434 10.37 -1.91 -13.31
C ILE A 434 10.94 -2.12 -14.71
N THR A 435 11.43 -3.33 -15.00
CA THR A 435 11.96 -3.67 -16.33
C THR A 435 10.89 -3.48 -17.40
N LEU A 436 9.69 -4.06 -17.18
CA LEU A 436 8.54 -3.91 -18.08
C LEU A 436 8.21 -2.44 -18.35
N SER A 437 8.16 -1.62 -17.30
CA SER A 437 7.87 -0.18 -17.42
C SER A 437 8.94 0.60 -18.19
N LEU A 438 10.16 0.08 -18.31
CA LEU A 438 11.26 0.72 -19.02
C LEU A 438 11.42 0.21 -20.46
N ILE A 439 11.07 -1.05 -20.74
CA ILE A 439 11.24 -1.68 -22.06
C ILE A 439 9.99 -1.62 -22.94
N TYR A 440 8.80 -1.46 -22.35
CA TYR A 440 7.54 -1.64 -23.08
C TYR A 440 7.27 -0.66 -24.23
N PRO A 441 7.70 0.62 -24.23
CA PRO A 441 7.23 1.53 -25.27
C PRO A 441 7.63 1.02 -26.67
N GLU A 442 6.65 0.50 -27.43
CA GLU A 442 6.85 -0.13 -28.76
C GLU A 442 7.56 0.80 -29.75
N LYS A 443 7.54 2.11 -29.45
CA LYS A 443 8.16 3.21 -30.21
C LYS A 443 9.61 3.51 -29.81
N LEU A 444 10.26 2.66 -29.02
CA LEU A 444 11.65 2.88 -28.61
C LEU A 444 12.60 2.67 -29.80
N GLU A 445 13.12 3.77 -30.34
CA GLU A 445 14.30 3.75 -31.22
C GLU A 445 15.49 3.12 -30.49
N ASN A 446 15.66 3.47 -29.21
CA ASN A 446 16.73 2.99 -28.35
C ASN A 446 16.19 1.96 -27.35
N LYS A 447 16.21 0.68 -27.74
CA LYS A 447 15.80 -0.43 -26.88
C LYS A 447 16.75 -0.56 -25.69
N PRO A 448 16.26 -0.62 -24.44
CA PRO A 448 17.10 -0.82 -23.27
C PRO A 448 17.89 -2.14 -23.33
N THR A 449 19.14 -2.10 -22.88
CA THR A 449 19.95 -3.31 -22.67
C THR A 449 19.65 -3.89 -21.29
N VAL A 450 19.26 -5.16 -21.22
CA VAL A 450 18.99 -5.85 -19.96
C VAL A 450 20.15 -6.80 -19.62
N TYR A 451 20.67 -6.71 -18.41
CA TYR A 451 21.84 -7.46 -17.97
C TYR A 451 21.61 -8.12 -16.61
N SER A 452 21.77 -9.44 -16.58
CA SER A 452 21.54 -10.27 -15.39
C SER A 452 22.83 -10.44 -14.59
N LEU A 453 22.77 -10.15 -13.28
CA LEU A 453 23.82 -10.41 -12.32
C LEU A 453 23.57 -11.73 -11.61
N ASN A 454 24.56 -12.62 -11.66
CA ASN A 454 24.54 -13.89 -10.97
C ASN A 454 25.64 -13.98 -9.90
N SER A 455 25.69 -15.10 -9.18
CA SER A 455 26.66 -15.34 -8.10
C SER A 455 28.11 -15.29 -8.58
N SER A 456 28.36 -15.61 -9.85
CA SER A 456 29.66 -15.48 -10.51
C SER A 456 29.60 -14.41 -11.61
N PRO A 457 30.64 -13.56 -11.75
CA PRO A 457 30.77 -12.67 -12.91
C PRO A 457 30.73 -13.42 -14.24
N THR A 458 31.18 -14.67 -14.30
CA THR A 458 31.20 -15.48 -15.53
C THR A 458 29.82 -15.94 -15.97
N THR A 459 28.86 -16.04 -15.05
CA THR A 459 27.47 -16.44 -15.35
C THR A 459 26.56 -15.22 -15.54
N SER A 460 27.08 -14.02 -15.35
CA SER A 460 26.35 -12.78 -15.63
C SER A 460 26.34 -12.53 -17.14
N LYS A 461 25.17 -12.20 -17.70
CA LYS A 461 24.99 -12.11 -19.16
C LYS A 461 23.97 -11.05 -19.56
N GLU A 462 24.12 -10.55 -20.78
CA GLU A 462 23.06 -9.77 -21.46
C GLU A 462 21.88 -10.72 -21.71
N VAL A 463 20.68 -10.23 -21.42
CA VAL A 463 19.43 -10.97 -21.58
C VAL A 463 18.82 -10.54 -22.91
N GLU A 464 18.64 -11.51 -23.80
CA GLU A 464 17.97 -11.27 -25.08
C GLU A 464 16.45 -11.23 -24.85
N ILE A 465 15.82 -10.15 -25.31
CA ILE A 465 14.37 -9.95 -25.24
C ILE A 465 13.86 -9.90 -26.67
N ASP A 466 12.93 -10.79 -27.02
CA ASP A 466 12.27 -10.75 -28.31
C ASP A 466 11.14 -9.72 -28.27
N TYR A 467 11.44 -8.53 -28.78
CA TYR A 467 10.50 -7.42 -28.87
C TYR A 467 9.38 -7.65 -29.91
N ASN A 468 9.43 -8.74 -30.68
CA ASN A 468 8.32 -9.12 -31.57
C ASN A 468 7.22 -9.89 -30.81
N GLN A 469 7.51 -10.39 -29.61
CA GLN A 469 6.52 -10.99 -28.73
C GLN A 469 5.80 -9.92 -27.92
N PRO A 470 4.51 -10.13 -27.58
CA PRO A 470 3.82 -9.28 -26.62
C PRO A 470 4.58 -9.25 -25.29
N LEU A 471 5.05 -8.05 -24.89
CA LEU A 471 5.77 -7.83 -23.64
C LEU A 471 4.80 -7.88 -22.45
N THR A 472 4.38 -9.08 -22.08
CA THR A 472 3.56 -9.33 -20.88
C THR A 472 4.44 -9.49 -19.65
N PHE A 473 3.86 -9.32 -18.45
CA PHE A 473 4.56 -9.61 -17.21
C PHE A 473 5.07 -11.06 -17.17
N ALA A 474 4.22 -12.03 -17.50
CA ALA A 474 4.56 -13.45 -17.48
C ALA A 474 5.69 -13.80 -18.46
N TYR A 475 5.64 -13.27 -19.69
CA TYR A 475 6.70 -13.45 -20.68
C TYR A 475 8.03 -12.91 -20.15
N LEU A 476 8.04 -11.66 -19.68
CA LEU A 476 9.26 -11.04 -19.19
C LEU A 476 9.80 -11.74 -17.93
N GLU A 477 8.93 -12.13 -16.99
CA GLU A 477 9.33 -12.89 -15.81
C GLU A 477 10.03 -14.21 -16.19
N SER A 478 9.48 -14.92 -17.18
CA SER A 478 10.01 -16.21 -17.64
C SER A 478 11.41 -16.09 -18.24
N ILE A 479 11.70 -14.96 -18.90
CA ILE A 479 13.01 -14.66 -19.49
C ILE A 479 13.99 -14.21 -18.41
N LEU A 480 13.56 -13.27 -17.54
CA LEU A 480 14.44 -12.68 -16.54
C LEU A 480 14.87 -13.70 -15.47
N PHE A 481 14.00 -14.66 -15.15
CA PHE A 481 14.23 -15.66 -14.11
C PHE A 481 14.06 -17.09 -14.64
N LYS A 482 14.51 -17.34 -15.88
CA LYS A 482 14.47 -18.66 -16.51
C LYS A 482 15.18 -19.68 -15.63
N THR A 483 14.48 -20.77 -15.29
CA THR A 483 15.10 -21.94 -14.67
C THR A 483 15.99 -22.64 -15.71
N PRO A 484 17.26 -22.98 -15.38
CA PRO A 484 18.10 -23.72 -16.30
C PRO A 484 17.40 -25.02 -16.72
N ASP A 485 17.38 -25.31 -18.03
CA ASP A 485 16.67 -26.47 -18.61
C ASP A 485 17.37 -27.80 -18.28
N ASP A 486 18.52 -27.76 -17.60
CA ASP A 486 19.50 -28.84 -17.55
C ASP A 486 19.06 -30.06 -16.73
N GLY A 487 17.82 -30.13 -16.23
CA GLY A 487 17.29 -31.26 -15.44
C GLY A 487 18.11 -31.56 -14.18
N SER A 488 19.16 -30.79 -13.92
CA SER A 488 19.90 -30.83 -12.68
C SER A 488 19.02 -30.14 -11.66
N ASP A 489 18.18 -30.95 -11.02
CA ASP A 489 17.58 -30.69 -9.71
C ASP A 489 18.70 -30.57 -8.65
N SER A 490 19.81 -29.89 -8.94
CA SER A 490 20.60 -29.25 -7.91
C SER A 490 19.74 -28.12 -7.36
N VAL A 491 18.72 -28.55 -6.62
CA VAL A 491 18.02 -27.79 -5.61
C VAL A 491 19.12 -27.01 -4.94
N ASP A 492 19.14 -25.71 -5.20
CA ASP A 492 19.92 -24.73 -4.49
C ASP A 492 19.33 -24.77 -3.07
N SER A 493 19.69 -25.83 -2.34
CA SER A 493 19.21 -26.15 -1.01
C SER A 493 19.88 -25.13 -0.11
N ASP A 494 19.18 -24.00 -0.02
CA ASP A 494 18.98 -23.17 1.14
C ASP A 494 20.00 -23.43 2.26
N GLU A 495 21.10 -22.66 2.24
CA GLU A 495 21.71 -21.97 3.39
C GLU A 495 23.15 -21.52 3.14
N LYS A 496 23.79 -21.95 2.05
CA LYS A 496 25.12 -21.43 1.71
C LYS A 496 25.06 -19.92 1.53
N VAL A 497 25.93 -19.23 2.28
CA VAL A 497 26.08 -17.78 2.34
C VAL A 497 25.88 -17.18 0.95
N ILE A 498 24.73 -16.55 0.73
CA ILE A 498 24.38 -15.92 -0.54
C ILE A 498 25.49 -14.93 -0.88
N SER A 499 26.27 -15.24 -1.91
CA SER A 499 27.37 -14.38 -2.36
C SER A 499 26.85 -12.98 -2.69
N GLU A 500 27.66 -11.96 -2.42
CA GLU A 500 27.34 -10.61 -2.85
C GLU A 500 27.29 -10.57 -4.39
N VAL A 501 26.40 -9.76 -4.96
CA VAL A 501 26.40 -9.46 -6.40
C VAL A 501 27.20 -8.19 -6.65
N TYR A 502 27.89 -8.14 -7.78
CA TYR A 502 28.85 -7.08 -8.11
C TYR A 502 28.36 -6.24 -9.29
N PRO A 503 27.37 -5.33 -9.10
CA PRO A 503 26.81 -4.53 -10.18
C PRO A 503 27.87 -3.69 -10.92
N GLN A 504 28.99 -3.38 -10.29
CA GLN A 504 30.09 -2.67 -10.94
C GLN A 504 30.74 -3.40 -12.13
N ALA A 505 30.58 -4.72 -12.23
CA ALA A 505 31.09 -5.50 -13.35
C ALA A 505 30.44 -5.05 -14.68
N THR A 506 29.22 -4.54 -14.63
CA THR A 506 28.48 -4.06 -15.81
C THR A 506 29.13 -2.85 -16.50
N PHE A 507 29.74 -1.93 -15.74
CA PHE A 507 30.48 -0.82 -16.33
C PHE A 507 31.75 -1.27 -17.05
N LYS A 508 32.39 -2.35 -16.57
CA LYS A 508 33.53 -2.97 -17.26
C LYS A 508 33.03 -3.61 -18.55
N TRP A 509 31.99 -4.43 -18.48
CA TRP A 509 31.35 -5.05 -19.64
C TRP A 509 30.93 -4.02 -20.70
N ALA A 510 30.26 -2.94 -20.32
CA ALA A 510 29.82 -1.89 -21.25
C ALA A 510 30.99 -1.20 -21.95
N ARG A 511 32.13 -0.98 -21.26
CA ARG A 511 33.35 -0.44 -21.88
C ARG A 511 33.98 -1.43 -22.86
N GLU A 512 34.08 -2.70 -22.48
CA GLU A 512 34.64 -3.76 -23.33
C GLU A 512 33.83 -3.93 -24.63
N HIS A 513 32.51 -3.78 -24.54
CA HIS A 513 31.60 -3.86 -25.69
C HIS A 513 31.37 -2.51 -26.38
N LYS A 514 32.08 -1.45 -25.95
CA LYS A 514 31.96 -0.08 -26.48
C LYS A 514 30.52 0.45 -26.50
N LYS A 515 29.66 -0.01 -25.58
CA LYS A 515 28.26 0.41 -25.45
C LYS A 515 28.17 1.64 -24.53
N LYS A 516 27.72 2.77 -25.11
CA LYS A 516 27.47 4.02 -24.40
C LYS A 516 26.04 4.04 -23.85
N PHE A 517 25.89 4.38 -22.58
CA PHE A 517 24.60 4.52 -21.91
C PHE A 517 24.49 5.88 -21.21
N ASP A 518 23.26 6.37 -21.15
CA ASP A 518 22.89 7.63 -20.50
C ASP A 518 22.36 7.38 -19.08
N VAL A 519 21.69 6.25 -18.88
CA VAL A 519 21.11 5.84 -17.59
C VAL A 519 21.46 4.39 -17.28
N PHE A 520 21.92 4.13 -16.06
CA PHE A 520 22.00 2.78 -15.51
C PHE A 520 20.94 2.60 -14.41
N VAL A 521 20.21 1.49 -14.45
CA VAL A 521 19.21 1.13 -13.44
C VAL A 521 19.62 -0.19 -12.80
N PHE A 522 20.09 -0.16 -11.56
CA PHE A 522 20.53 -1.32 -10.80
C PHE A 522 19.44 -1.79 -9.85
N MET A 523 19.06 -3.07 -9.91
CA MET A 523 18.00 -3.64 -9.09
C MET A 523 18.45 -4.90 -8.38
N GLY A 524 18.35 -4.91 -7.05
CA GLY A 524 18.71 -6.08 -6.27
C GLY A 524 18.36 -5.92 -4.81
N THR A 525 19.12 -6.61 -3.98
CA THR A 525 18.91 -6.61 -2.53
C THR A 525 19.85 -5.64 -1.82
N ASN A 526 19.70 -5.51 -0.50
CA ASN A 526 20.64 -4.82 0.37
C ASN A 526 22.01 -5.52 0.48
N LYS A 527 22.23 -6.64 -0.23
CA LYS A 527 23.50 -7.38 -0.31
C LYS A 527 24.29 -7.10 -1.60
N MET A 528 23.94 -6.08 -2.38
CA MET A 528 24.75 -5.67 -3.53
C MET A 528 26.09 -5.07 -3.07
N ASN A 529 27.21 -5.42 -3.68
CA ASN A 529 28.49 -4.81 -3.34
C ASN A 529 28.65 -3.45 -4.04
N LEU A 530 28.45 -2.35 -3.30
CA LEU A 530 28.52 -0.99 -3.85
C LEU A 530 29.78 -0.20 -3.43
N ARG A 531 30.77 -0.85 -2.80
CA ARG A 531 31.95 -0.17 -2.22
C ARG A 531 32.76 0.62 -3.24
N LEU A 532 32.91 0.10 -4.46
CA LEU A 532 33.74 0.70 -5.52
C LEU A 532 32.93 1.51 -6.54
N PHE A 533 31.63 1.67 -6.32
CA PHE A 533 30.69 2.13 -7.34
C PHE A 533 31.03 3.53 -7.87
N LYS A 534 31.29 4.48 -6.97
CA LYS A 534 31.62 5.87 -7.31
C LYS A 534 32.89 6.00 -8.16
N LYS A 535 33.93 5.21 -7.84
CA LYS A 535 35.18 5.19 -8.61
C LYS A 535 34.93 4.66 -10.03
N ILE A 536 34.10 3.63 -10.14
CA ILE A 536 33.82 2.96 -11.42
C ILE A 536 32.91 3.81 -12.32
N ILE A 537 31.89 4.48 -11.75
CA ILE A 537 31.08 5.46 -12.46
C ILE A 537 31.95 6.57 -13.07
N LYS A 538 32.87 7.16 -12.28
CA LYS A 538 33.80 8.18 -12.78
C LYS A 538 34.68 7.66 -13.93
N GLY A 539 35.16 6.43 -13.81
CA GLY A 539 35.93 5.77 -14.87
C GLY A 539 35.13 5.59 -16.16
N TYR A 540 33.85 5.21 -16.05
CA TYR A 540 32.94 5.09 -17.19
C TYR A 540 32.66 6.46 -17.85
N GLN A 541 32.32 7.47 -17.05
CA GLN A 541 32.05 8.84 -17.51
C GLN A 541 33.27 9.44 -18.23
N THR A 542 34.48 9.19 -17.71
CA THR A 542 35.72 9.66 -18.33
C THR A 542 35.98 8.95 -19.67
N HIS A 543 35.75 7.64 -19.73
CA HIS A 543 35.98 6.85 -20.94
C HIS A 543 35.07 7.26 -22.10
N PHE A 544 33.76 7.44 -21.84
CA PHE A 544 32.78 7.81 -22.87
C PHE A 544 32.56 9.33 -23.00
N LYS A 545 33.22 10.14 -22.15
CA LYS A 545 32.98 11.60 -22.02
C LYS A 545 31.49 11.93 -21.91
N ASN A 546 30.74 11.12 -21.15
CA ASN A 546 29.29 11.22 -21.00
C ASN A 546 28.90 11.35 -19.52
N PRO A 547 28.13 12.37 -19.12
CA PRO A 547 27.52 12.37 -17.80
C PRO A 547 26.46 11.27 -17.74
N VAL A 548 26.68 10.28 -16.89
CA VAL A 548 25.73 9.17 -16.72
C VAL A 548 24.86 9.38 -15.47
N LYS A 549 23.56 9.09 -15.59
CA LYS A 549 22.63 8.99 -14.46
C LYS A 549 22.58 7.56 -13.96
N VAL A 550 22.49 7.38 -12.65
CA VAL A 550 22.49 6.06 -12.01
C VAL A 550 21.32 5.96 -11.04
N ILE A 551 20.51 4.91 -11.17
CA ILE A 551 19.41 4.61 -10.26
C ILE A 551 19.73 3.27 -9.59
N ILE A 552 19.66 3.22 -8.26
CA ILE A 552 19.97 2.02 -7.48
C ILE A 552 18.75 1.66 -6.63
N PHE A 553 18.23 0.46 -6.82
CA PHE A 553 17.14 -0.12 -6.05
C PHE A 553 17.66 -1.19 -5.09
N CYS A 554 17.55 -0.93 -3.79
CA CYS A 554 17.68 -1.94 -2.75
C CYS A 554 16.29 -2.37 -2.31
N LEU A 555 15.76 -3.39 -2.98
CA LEU A 555 14.34 -3.75 -2.94
C LEU A 555 13.91 -4.38 -1.61
N ASN A 556 14.79 -5.06 -0.87
CA ASN A 556 14.43 -5.78 0.37
C ASN A 556 14.92 -5.11 1.67
N GLY A 557 15.48 -3.89 1.63
CA GLY A 557 15.91 -3.21 2.85
C GLY A 557 16.96 -2.12 2.63
N LYS A 558 17.37 -1.48 3.74
CA LYS A 558 18.40 -0.44 3.76
C LYS A 558 19.78 -1.01 3.41
N HIS A 559 20.59 -0.22 2.74
CA HIS A 559 21.96 -0.56 2.36
C HIS A 559 22.95 0.34 3.12
N HIS A 560 24.05 -0.23 3.61
CA HIS A 560 25.05 0.51 4.41
C HIS A 560 25.72 1.66 3.63
N GLU A 561 26.02 1.46 2.34
CA GLU A 561 26.62 2.49 1.46
C GLU A 561 25.65 3.59 0.98
N GLN A 562 24.37 3.59 1.40
CA GLN A 562 23.37 4.55 0.87
C GLN A 562 23.80 6.02 1.05
N ILE A 563 24.47 6.34 2.17
CA ILE A 563 24.91 7.70 2.53
C ILE A 563 25.97 8.21 1.54
N ASN A 564 26.79 7.31 1.00
CA ASN A 564 27.90 7.64 0.12
C ASN A 564 27.47 7.83 -1.35
N LEU A 565 26.27 7.34 -1.71
CA LEU A 565 25.80 7.26 -3.10
C LEU A 565 24.68 8.25 -3.44
N GLY A 566 23.92 8.77 -2.47
CA GLY A 566 22.73 9.60 -2.73
C GLY A 566 22.98 11.08 -3.07
N ARG A 567 23.87 11.41 -4.01
CA ARG A 567 24.10 12.82 -4.43
C ARG A 567 24.39 12.95 -5.93
N GLY A 568 23.86 14.03 -6.54
CA GLY A 568 24.11 14.40 -7.95
C GLY A 568 23.39 13.47 -8.91
N ASN A 569 24.10 12.92 -9.89
CA ASN A 569 23.56 12.01 -10.91
C ASN A 569 23.29 10.59 -10.40
N THR A 570 22.96 10.43 -9.10
CA THR A 570 22.65 9.12 -8.51
C THR A 570 21.41 9.21 -7.64
N LEU A 571 20.41 8.39 -7.97
CA LEU A 571 19.19 8.18 -7.21
C LEU A 571 19.26 6.84 -6.49
N PHE A 572 19.02 6.86 -5.18
CA PHE A 572 19.02 5.65 -4.35
C PHE A 572 17.61 5.42 -3.80
N ILE A 573 17.01 4.27 -4.11
CA ILE A 573 15.64 3.90 -3.72
C ILE A 573 15.70 2.66 -2.83
N ILE A 574 14.99 2.74 -1.70
CA ILE A 574 14.88 1.64 -0.73
C ILE A 574 13.45 1.10 -0.77
N GLY A 575 13.31 -0.19 -1.02
CA GLY A 575 12.02 -0.83 -1.15
C GLY A 575 11.34 -0.60 -2.49
N PHE A 576 10.04 -0.85 -2.51
CA PHE A 576 9.20 -0.73 -3.70
C PHE A 576 7.80 -0.26 -3.32
N ASP A 577 7.28 0.73 -4.05
CA ASP A 577 5.93 1.27 -3.86
C ASP A 577 5.31 1.73 -5.21
N LYS A 578 4.09 2.24 -5.13
CA LYS A 578 3.33 2.72 -6.31
C LYS A 578 3.93 3.94 -7.00
N ASN A 579 4.82 4.68 -6.33
CA ASN A 579 5.40 5.93 -6.83
C ASN A 579 6.74 5.72 -7.55
N VAL A 580 7.35 4.53 -7.44
CA VAL A 580 8.65 4.19 -8.05
C VAL A 580 8.72 4.58 -9.52
N GLY A 581 7.69 4.29 -10.33
CA GLY A 581 7.67 4.62 -11.75
C GLY A 581 7.78 6.14 -12.02
N LYS A 582 6.98 6.93 -11.29
CA LYS A 582 6.99 8.40 -11.39
C LYS A 582 8.31 8.99 -10.93
N LEU A 583 8.91 8.41 -9.89
CA LEU A 583 10.20 8.81 -9.35
C LEU A 583 11.33 8.55 -10.36
N ILE A 584 11.37 7.37 -11.00
CA ILE A 584 12.33 7.05 -12.08
C ILE A 584 12.20 8.06 -13.21
N ASN A 585 10.97 8.29 -13.71
CA ASN A 585 10.72 9.19 -14.84
C ASN A 585 11.17 10.63 -14.53
N SER A 586 10.84 11.12 -13.33
CA SER A 586 11.19 12.49 -12.91
C SER A 586 12.70 12.68 -12.78
N PHE A 587 13.42 11.67 -12.26
CA PHE A 587 14.88 11.71 -12.17
C PHE A 587 15.56 11.62 -13.55
N ILE A 588 15.05 10.77 -14.43
CA ILE A 588 15.54 10.68 -15.82
C ILE A 588 15.35 12.02 -16.53
N LYS A 589 14.23 12.70 -16.33
CA LYS A 589 13.94 14.04 -16.90
C LYS A 589 14.73 15.18 -16.25
N GLY A 590 15.32 14.96 -15.08
CA GLY A 590 16.11 15.99 -14.38
C GLY A 590 15.26 16.98 -13.57
N TYR A 591 14.12 16.55 -13.05
CA TYR A 591 13.27 17.37 -12.18
C TYR A 591 13.72 17.40 -10.70
N PHE A 592 14.86 16.80 -10.36
CA PHE A 592 15.42 16.71 -9.00
C PHE A 592 16.73 17.47 -8.86
#